data_AF-A0A1C4MX89-F1
#
_entry.id   AF-A0A1C4MX89-F1
#
_cell.length_a   1.000
_cell.length_b   1.000
_cell.length_c   1.000
_cell.angle_alpha   90.00
_cell.angle_beta   90.00
_cell.angle_gamma   90.00
#
_symmetry.space_group_name_H-M   'P 1'
#
loop_
_entity.id
_entity.type
_entity.pdbx_description
1 polymer ?
#
loop_
_entity_poly.entity_id
_entity_poly.type
_entity_poly.pdbx_seq_one_letter_code
_entity_poly.pdbx_strand_id
1 'polypeptide(L)'
;MIQATQERVHRGGFTASRVFGWELPEKFPSVKFTEAQVESAAIIIEIPAARGLRLSSLSKVILGAAKGGIKTAVVTCRGEKLVTSLDMLTLWLNVEEMAELRSLLIQETKERREG
;
A
#
# COMPACT_ATOMS: atom_id res chain seq x y z
N MET A 1 29.60 -14.86 2.17
CA MET A 1 29.55 -13.38 2.07
C MET A 1 28.08 -12.98 2.14
N ILE A 2 27.66 -12.40 3.26
CA ILE A 2 26.26 -12.01 3.48
C ILE A 2 26.09 -10.64 2.84
N GLN A 3 25.33 -10.58 1.74
CA GLN A 3 24.91 -9.33 1.12
C GLN A 3 24.04 -8.58 2.14
N ALA A 4 24.59 -7.55 2.76
CA ALA A 4 23.81 -6.55 3.46
C ALA A 4 23.04 -5.77 2.39
N THR A 5 21.86 -6.25 2.05
CA THR A 5 20.88 -5.47 1.29
C THR A 5 20.59 -4.25 2.15
N GLN A 6 21.20 -3.11 1.82
CA GLN A 6 20.86 -1.83 2.43
C GLN A 6 19.35 -1.65 2.27
N GLU A 7 18.59 -1.91 3.33
CA GLU A 7 17.18 -1.56 3.42
C GLU A 7 17.11 -0.06 3.11
N ARG A 8 16.69 0.27 1.89
CA ARG A 8 16.50 1.67 1.46
C ARG A 8 15.35 2.23 2.28
N VAL A 9 15.66 2.70 3.48
CA VAL A 9 14.75 3.51 4.29
C VAL A 9 14.33 4.68 3.41
N HIS A 10 13.07 4.70 2.97
CA HIS A 10 12.54 5.83 2.23
C HIS A 10 12.52 7.04 3.17
N ARG A 11 12.66 8.24 2.61
CA ARG A 11 12.75 9.53 3.35
C ARG A 11 11.60 9.80 4.36
N GLY A 12 10.61 8.92 4.45
CA GLY A 12 9.49 8.95 5.38
C GLY A 12 9.62 8.09 6.64
N GLY A 13 10.75 7.41 6.90
CA GLY A 13 10.92 6.60 8.12
C GLY A 13 10.27 5.21 8.04
N PHE A 14 10.06 4.70 6.83
CA PHE A 14 9.55 3.35 6.56
C PHE A 14 10.16 2.79 5.27
N THR A 15 10.08 1.49 5.08
CA THR A 15 10.29 0.80 3.79
C THR A 15 8.94 0.30 3.28
N ALA A 16 8.79 0.24 1.96
CA ALA A 16 7.61 -0.34 1.34
C ALA A 16 8.02 -1.24 0.18
N SER A 17 7.51 -2.47 0.15
CA SER A 17 7.82 -3.45 -0.88
C SER A 17 6.54 -4.15 -1.36
N ARG A 18 6.49 -4.43 -2.67
CA ARG A 18 5.40 -5.20 -3.25
C ARG A 18 5.75 -6.68 -3.21
N VAL A 19 4.78 -7.51 -2.85
CA VAL A 19 4.89 -8.97 -2.84
C VAL A 19 3.63 -9.60 -3.42
N PHE A 20 3.70 -10.88 -3.74
CA PHE A 20 2.51 -11.66 -4.05
C PHE A 20 1.85 -12.15 -2.76
N GLY A 21 0.52 -12.24 -2.75
CA GLY A 21 -0.27 -12.64 -1.58
C GLY A 21 0.05 -14.05 -1.09
N TRP A 22 0.44 -14.96 -1.98
CA TRP A 22 0.81 -16.34 -1.64
C TRP A 22 2.07 -16.43 -0.78
N GLU A 23 2.92 -15.39 -0.76
CA GLU A 23 4.09 -15.31 0.12
C GLU A 23 3.74 -14.89 1.55
N LEU A 24 2.54 -14.33 1.79
CA LEU A 24 2.18 -13.72 3.06
C LEU A 24 2.10 -14.72 4.23
N PRO A 25 1.49 -15.92 4.08
CA PRO A 25 1.42 -16.86 5.20
C PRO A 25 2.79 -17.38 5.65
N GLU A 26 3.73 -17.53 4.72
CA GLU A 26 5.11 -17.94 5.02
C GLU A 26 5.89 -16.81 5.71
N LYS A 27 5.78 -15.57 5.21
CA LYS A 27 6.48 -14.40 5.76
C LYS A 27 5.91 -13.91 7.09
N PHE A 28 4.61 -14.07 7.30
CA PHE A 28 3.88 -13.55 8.47
C PHE A 28 2.96 -14.63 9.07
N PRO A 29 3.51 -15.73 9.62
CA PRO A 29 2.72 -16.87 10.10
C PRO A 29 1.79 -16.55 11.27
N SER A 30 2.04 -15.44 11.98
CA SER A 30 1.18 -14.97 13.08
C SER A 30 -0.05 -14.20 12.62
N VAL A 31 -0.16 -13.86 11.33
CA VAL A 31 -1.28 -13.11 10.77
C VAL A 31 -2.21 -14.07 10.02
N LYS A 32 -3.51 -13.96 10.28
CA LYS A 32 -4.52 -14.69 9.52
C LYS A 32 -4.88 -13.89 8.26
N PHE A 33 -4.67 -14.49 7.10
CA PHE A 33 -5.05 -13.92 5.81
C PHE A 33 -6.28 -14.62 5.25
N THR A 34 -7.14 -13.87 4.57
CA THR A 34 -8.25 -14.44 3.79
C THR A 34 -7.75 -14.96 2.44
N GLU A 35 -8.53 -15.84 1.81
CA GLU A 35 -8.21 -16.37 0.47
C GLU A 35 -8.00 -15.24 -0.55
N ALA A 36 -8.90 -14.25 -0.57
CA ALA A 36 -8.78 -13.07 -1.44
C ALA A 36 -7.47 -12.26 -1.22
N GLN A 37 -6.95 -12.24 0.01
CA GLN A 37 -5.69 -11.57 0.33
C GLN A 37 -4.47 -12.36 -0.17
N VAL A 38 -4.57 -13.69 -0.20
CA VAL A 38 -3.52 -14.60 -0.67
C VAL A 38 -3.48 -14.66 -2.21
N GLU A 39 -4.63 -14.52 -2.87
CA GLU A 39 -4.73 -14.53 -4.34
C GLU A 39 -4.34 -13.21 -5.01
N SER A 40 -4.17 -12.12 -4.25
CA SER A 40 -3.90 -10.78 -4.78
C SER A 40 -2.49 -10.28 -4.43
N ALA A 41 -2.06 -9.20 -5.08
CA ALA A 41 -0.81 -8.53 -4.70
C ALA A 41 -0.98 -7.78 -3.38
N ALA A 42 0.09 -7.73 -2.58
CA ALA A 42 0.14 -7.03 -1.32
C ALA A 42 1.31 -6.04 -1.26
N ILE A 43 1.19 -5.07 -0.35
CA ILE A 43 2.28 -4.17 0.02
C ILE A 43 2.71 -4.45 1.47
N ILE A 44 4.00 -4.68 1.68
CA ILE A 44 4.59 -4.75 3.01
C ILE A 44 5.14 -3.37 3.35
N ILE A 45 4.77 -2.84 4.50
CA ILE A 45 5.22 -1.56 5.04
C ILE A 45 5.97 -1.86 6.32
N GLU A 46 7.28 -1.64 6.34
CA GLU A 46 8.08 -1.85 7.55
C GLU A 46 8.45 -0.51 8.16
N ILE A 47 8.13 -0.35 9.44
CA ILE A 47 8.35 0.83 10.25
C ILE A 47 9.40 0.45 11.31
N PRO A 48 10.67 0.85 11.17
CA PRO A 48 11.70 0.51 12.15
C PRO A 48 11.37 1.04 13.55
N ALA A 49 10.87 2.27 13.62
CA ALA A 49 10.40 2.93 14.84
C ALA A 49 9.33 3.98 14.50
N ALA A 50 8.38 4.22 15.41
CA ALA A 50 7.37 5.27 15.25
C ALA A 50 7.98 6.68 15.18
N ARG A 51 9.11 6.90 15.85
CA ARG A 51 9.82 8.19 15.84
C ARG A 51 10.40 8.46 14.44
N GLY A 52 9.97 9.55 13.83
CA GLY A 52 10.43 9.97 12.49
C GLY A 52 9.57 9.46 11.34
N LEU A 53 8.48 8.75 11.64
CA LEU A 53 7.50 8.35 10.63
C LEU A 53 6.79 9.59 10.06
N ARG A 54 6.88 9.77 8.75
CA ARG A 54 6.16 10.82 8.03
C ARG A 54 4.86 10.26 7.47
N LEU A 55 3.78 10.48 8.20
CA LEU A 55 2.45 10.00 7.81
C LEU A 55 2.03 10.46 6.41
N SER A 56 2.35 11.70 6.01
CA SER A 56 2.04 12.20 4.67
C SER A 56 2.75 11.43 3.55
N SER A 57 3.98 10.96 3.78
CA SER A 57 4.70 10.10 2.85
C SER A 57 4.11 8.70 2.82
N LEU A 58 3.75 8.17 3.98
CA LEU A 58 3.10 6.85 4.11
C LEU A 58 1.75 6.83 3.39
N SER A 59 0.90 7.84 3.61
CA SER A 59 -0.40 7.96 2.94
C SER A 59 -0.26 8.01 1.42
N LYS A 60 0.74 8.72 0.88
CA LYS A 60 1.01 8.76 -0.57
C LYS A 60 1.37 7.38 -1.12
N VAL A 61 2.17 6.61 -0.39
CA VAL A 61 2.56 5.25 -0.80
C VAL A 61 1.35 4.31 -0.76
N ILE A 62 0.55 4.35 0.31
CA ILE A 62 -0.66 3.54 0.46
C ILE A 62 -1.66 3.88 -0.67
N LEU A 63 -1.90 5.17 -0.93
CA LEU A 63 -2.78 5.60 -2.02
C LEU A 63 -2.25 5.18 -3.40
N GLY A 64 -0.93 5.25 -3.61
CA GLY A 64 -0.31 4.78 -4.85
C GLY A 64 -0.46 3.27 -5.04
N ALA A 65 -0.30 2.49 -3.97
CA ALA A 65 -0.51 1.05 -3.96
C ALA A 65 -1.96 0.69 -4.29
N ALA A 66 -2.92 1.34 -3.62
CA ALA A 66 -4.34 1.18 -3.88
C ALA A 66 -4.67 1.50 -5.35
N LYS A 67 -4.20 2.65 -5.89
CA LYS A 67 -4.33 2.99 -7.32
C LYS A 67 -3.79 1.92 -8.26
N GLY A 68 -2.76 1.19 -7.85
CA GLY A 68 -2.17 0.07 -8.59
C GLY A 68 -2.90 -1.26 -8.42
N GLY A 69 -4.09 -1.30 -7.81
CA GLY A 69 -4.90 -2.49 -7.59
C GLY A 69 -4.47 -3.35 -6.39
N ILE A 70 -3.61 -2.84 -5.50
CA ILE A 70 -3.22 -3.55 -4.28
C ILE A 70 -4.34 -3.43 -3.25
N LYS A 71 -4.85 -4.58 -2.78
CA LYS A 71 -5.99 -4.68 -1.87
C LYS A 71 -5.59 -5.07 -0.44
N THR A 72 -4.32 -5.41 -0.23
CA THR A 72 -3.82 -5.87 1.07
C THR A 72 -2.55 -5.11 1.44
N ALA A 73 -2.50 -4.56 2.65
CA ALA A 73 -1.26 -4.06 3.23
C ALA A 73 -0.90 -4.86 4.49
N VAL A 74 0.36 -5.22 4.63
CA VAL A 74 0.91 -5.74 5.88
C VAL A 74 1.82 -4.68 6.47
N VAL A 75 1.55 -4.28 7.71
CA VAL A 75 2.34 -3.27 8.42
C VAL A 75 3.10 -3.96 9.54
N THR A 76 4.42 -3.78 9.55
CA THR A 76 5.30 -4.26 10.61
C THR A 76 5.91 -3.06 11.32
N CYS A 77 5.90 -3.06 12.66
CA CYS A 77 6.61 -2.08 13.47
C CYS A 77 7.66 -2.80 14.32
N ARG A 78 8.94 -2.72 13.92
CA ARG A 78 10.02 -3.50 14.57
C ARG A 78 10.26 -3.06 16.01
N GLY A 79 10.16 -1.76 16.29
CA GLY A 79 10.32 -1.21 17.65
C GLY A 79 9.29 -1.70 18.65
N GLU A 80 8.10 -2.11 18.19
CA GLU A 80 6.98 -2.52 19.05
C GLU A 80 6.62 -4.01 18.88
N LYS A 81 7.35 -4.76 18.05
CA LYS A 81 7.02 -6.14 17.65
C LYS A 81 5.57 -6.31 17.18
N LEU A 82 5.02 -5.27 16.56
CA LEU A 82 3.65 -5.26 16.05
C LEU A 82 3.66 -5.69 14.58
N VAL A 83 2.79 -6.64 14.24
CA VAL A 83 2.51 -7.03 12.86
C VAL A 83 1.00 -7.06 12.69
N THR A 84 0.49 -6.34 11.69
CA THR A 84 -0.95 -6.29 11.41
C THR A 84 -1.19 -6.24 9.90
N SER A 85 -2.35 -6.72 9.46
CA SER A 85 -2.81 -6.59 8.08
C SER A 85 -3.98 -5.60 8.01
N LEU A 86 -3.99 -4.79 6.97
CA LEU A 86 -5.06 -3.88 6.64
C LEU A 86 -5.67 -4.33 5.31
N ASP A 87 -6.99 -4.58 5.33
CA ASP A 87 -7.76 -4.68 4.10
C ASP A 87 -7.91 -3.28 3.49
N MET A 88 -7.41 -3.12 2.26
CA MET A 88 -7.45 -1.88 1.50
C MET A 88 -8.53 -1.89 0.41
N LEU A 89 -9.38 -2.91 0.34
CA LEU A 89 -10.42 -3.02 -0.69
C LEU A 89 -11.30 -1.76 -0.74
N THR A 90 -11.79 -1.30 0.40
CA THR A 90 -12.59 -0.07 0.47
C THR A 90 -11.83 1.15 0.00
N LEU A 91 -10.54 1.26 0.34
CA LEU A 91 -9.71 2.38 -0.10
C LEU A 91 -9.50 2.34 -1.63
N TRP A 92 -9.27 1.15 -2.18
CA TRP A 92 -9.14 0.95 -3.62
C TRP A 92 -10.43 1.30 -4.37
N LEU A 93 -11.59 0.84 -3.91
CA LEU A 93 -12.90 1.16 -4.52
C LEU A 93 -13.12 2.69 -4.57
N ASN A 94 -12.86 3.38 -3.47
CA ASN A 94 -12.97 4.85 -3.43
C ASN A 94 -11.99 5.54 -4.40
N VAL A 95 -10.80 4.98 -4.56
CA VAL A 95 -9.78 5.52 -5.47
C VAL A 95 -10.20 5.34 -6.94
N GLU A 96 -10.80 4.21 -7.30
CA GLU A 96 -11.33 3.96 -8.64
C GLU A 96 -12.50 4.88 -8.97
N GLU A 97 -13.49 4.97 -8.07
CA GLU A 97 -14.65 5.86 -8.24
C GLU A 97 -14.23 7.32 -8.45
N MET A 98 -13.26 7.79 -7.66
CA MET A 98 -12.72 9.15 -7.82
C MET A 98 -11.93 9.34 -9.13
N ALA A 99 -11.32 8.30 -9.67
CA ALA A 99 -10.64 8.35 -10.96
C ALA A 99 -11.63 8.43 -12.12
N GLU A 100 -12.75 7.71 -12.04
CA GLU A 100 -13.85 7.78 -12.99
C GLU A 100 -14.50 9.18 -12.99
N LEU A 101 -14.86 9.70 -11.81
CA LEU A 101 -15.44 11.05 -11.67
C LEU A 101 -14.52 12.14 -12.23
N ARG A 102 -13.21 12.04 -11.99
CA ARG A 102 -12.22 12.97 -12.56
C ARG A 102 -12.21 12.91 -14.09
N SER A 103 -12.35 11.71 -14.66
CA SER A 103 -12.33 11.51 -16.11
C SER A 103 -13.56 12.14 -16.76
N LEU A 104 -14.74 11.97 -16.16
CA LEU A 104 -15.98 12.62 -16.58
C LEU A 104 -15.88 14.15 -16.56
N LEU A 105 -15.38 14.74 -15.46
CA LEU A 105 -15.20 16.19 -15.35
C LEU A 105 -14.25 16.76 -16.41
N ILE A 106 -13.15 16.06 -16.70
CA ILE A 106 -12.21 16.47 -17.75
C ILE A 106 -12.89 16.44 -19.13
N GLN A 107 -13.68 15.41 -19.40
CA GLN A 107 -14.41 15.28 -20.66
C GLN A 107 -15.44 16.41 -20.82
N GLU A 108 -16.27 16.66 -19.79
CA GLU A 108 -17.26 17.74 -19.80
C GLU A 108 -16.61 19.12 -19.99
N THR A 109 -15.44 19.35 -19.38
CA THR A 109 -14.69 20.61 -19.54
C THR A 109 -14.13 20.77 -20.96
N LYS A 110 -13.75 19.67 -21.63
CA LYS A 110 -13.31 19.71 -23.03
C LYS A 110 -14.47 20.02 -23.97
N GLU A 111 -15.59 19.33 -23.80
CA GLU A 111 -16.80 19.53 -24.61
C GLU A 111 -17.30 20.98 -24.51
N ARG A 112 -17.24 21.61 -23.33
CA ARG A 112 -17.57 23.05 -23.13
C ARG A 112 -16.58 24.04 -23.75
N ARG A 113 -15.37 23.62 -24.09
CA ARG A 113 -14.37 24.49 -24.74
C ARG A 113 -14.39 24.37 -26.26
N GLU A 114 -14.92 23.27 -26.77
CA GLU A 114 -14.95 22.94 -28.20
C GLU A 114 -16.33 23.20 -28.84
N GLY A 115 -17.39 23.37 -28.05
CA GLY A 115 -18.72 23.84 -28.47
C GLY A 115 -18.96 25.31 -28.16
#